data_AF-A0AAE2BYZ8-F1
#
_entry.id   AF-A0AAE2BYZ8-F1
#
_cell.length_a   1.000
_cell.length_b   1.000
_cell.length_c   1.000
_cell.angle_alpha   90.00
_cell.angle_beta   90.00
_cell.angle_gamma   90.00
#
_symmetry.space_group_name_H-M   'P 1'
#
loop_
_entity.id
_entity.type
_entity.pdbx_description
1 polymer ?
#
loop_
_entity_poly.entity_id
_entity_poly.type
_entity_poly.pdbx_seq_one_letter_code
_entity_poly.pdbx_strand_id
1 'polypeptide(L)'
;MNCFKIPVSLIKEFESISANFFWNNSDNNKIHWIAWKKLCGGKKTSGLGFKDLRTFNLAMLAKQGWRIFKNPNLLLSRILKARYFSRGEFFDAKVGCNASYTWRSILDAQPILEDGIRWHIGDGRSVQV
;
A
#
# COMPACT_ATOMS: atom_id res chain seq x y z
N MET A 1 9.29 4.47 1.30
CA MET A 1 8.24 3.51 0.88
C MET A 1 6.90 3.66 1.62
N ASN A 2 6.80 4.32 2.79
CA ASN A 2 5.58 4.27 3.60
C ASN A 2 4.49 5.32 3.30
N CYS A 3 4.85 6.47 2.74
CA CYS A 3 3.93 7.61 2.62
C CYS A 3 3.79 8.13 1.18
N PHE A 4 4.51 7.52 0.24
CA PHE A 4 4.53 7.92 -1.16
C PHE A 4 4.34 6.70 -2.05
N LYS A 5 3.56 6.86 -3.11
CA LYS A 5 3.45 5.90 -4.19
C LYS A 5 4.72 5.98 -5.02
N ILE A 6 5.35 4.84 -5.22
CA ILE A 6 6.61 4.78 -5.96
C ILE A 6 6.29 4.61 -7.45
N PRO A 7 6.94 5.37 -8.34
CA PRO A 7 6.79 5.18 -9.78
C PRO A 7 7.10 3.74 -10.19
N VAL A 8 6.30 3.20 -11.10
CA VAL A 8 6.44 1.79 -11.53
C VAL A 8 7.79 1.53 -12.19
N SER A 9 8.37 2.51 -12.90
CA SER A 9 9.71 2.42 -13.48
C SER A 9 10.77 2.15 -12.40
N LEU A 10 10.78 2.97 -11.35
CA LEU A 10 11.72 2.83 -10.24
C LEU A 10 11.54 1.50 -9.49
N ILE A 11 10.29 1.02 -9.35
CA ILE A 11 10.03 -0.32 -8.81
C ILE A 11 10.69 -1.40 -9.67
N LYS A 12 10.52 -1.33 -10.99
CA LYS A 12 11.12 -2.30 -11.93
C LYS A 12 12.65 -2.28 -11.87
N GLU A 13 13.26 -1.11 -11.70
CA GLU A 13 14.71 -0.99 -11.50
C GLU A 13 15.16 -1.71 -10.23
N PHE A 14 14.49 -1.49 -9.09
CA PHE A 14 14.79 -2.19 -7.84
C PHE A 14 14.58 -3.71 -7.94
N GLU A 15 13.50 -4.15 -8.59
CA GLU A 15 13.24 -5.58 -8.82
C GLU A 15 14.30 -6.19 -9.73
N SER A 16 14.77 -5.46 -10.76
CA SER A 16 15.86 -5.91 -11.61
C SER A 16 17.17 -6.06 -10.85
N ILE A 17 17.53 -5.09 -10.00
CA ILE A 17 18.73 -5.19 -9.14
C ILE A 17 18.62 -6.39 -8.22
N SER A 18 17.45 -6.59 -7.60
CA SER A 18 17.19 -7.72 -6.70
C SER A 18 17.28 -9.06 -7.42
N ALA A 19 16.73 -9.14 -8.64
CA ALA A 19 16.78 -10.34 -9.47
C ALA A 19 18.21 -10.65 -9.92
N ASN A 20 18.96 -9.64 -10.38
CA ASN A 20 20.36 -9.81 -10.77
C ASN A 20 21.19 -10.27 -9.59
N PHE A 21 21.02 -9.67 -8.41
CA PHE A 21 21.70 -10.11 -7.19
C PHE A 21 21.38 -11.56 -6.82
N PHE A 22 20.12 -11.97 -6.96
CA PHE A 22 19.70 -13.32 -6.60
C PHE A 22 20.20 -14.40 -7.57
N TRP A 23 20.19 -14.11 -8.88
CA TRP A 23 20.56 -15.08 -9.92
C TRP A 23 22.05 -15.07 -10.26
N ASN A 24 22.72 -13.92 -10.15
CA ASN A 24 24.14 -13.79 -10.47
C ASN A 24 24.99 -13.91 -9.21
N ASN A 25 25.66 -15.06 -9.08
CA ASN A 25 26.79 -15.26 -8.19
C ASN A 25 28.01 -15.52 -9.08
N SER A 26 28.90 -14.52 -9.24
CA SER A 26 30.10 -14.42 -10.11
C SER A 26 29.91 -13.73 -11.49
N ASP A 27 31.04 -13.31 -12.10
CA ASP A 27 31.20 -12.40 -13.28
C ASP A 27 30.42 -12.73 -14.57
N ASN A 28 29.62 -13.79 -14.59
CA ASN A 28 28.81 -14.15 -15.76
C ASN A 28 27.31 -13.97 -15.48
N ASN A 29 26.62 -13.35 -16.44
CA ASN A 29 25.16 -13.26 -16.47
C ASN A 29 24.56 -14.67 -16.56
N LYS A 30 23.95 -15.13 -15.48
CA LYS A 30 23.28 -16.44 -15.43
C LYS A 30 21.84 -16.32 -15.93
N ILE A 31 21.31 -17.44 -16.43
CA ILE A 31 19.92 -17.52 -16.89
C ILE A 31 18.97 -17.37 -15.69
N HIS A 32 17.99 -16.48 -15.80
CA HIS A 32 16.91 -16.34 -14.85
C HIS A 32 15.87 -17.45 -15.09
N TRP A 33 16.04 -18.59 -14.44
CA TRP A 33 15.18 -19.78 -14.64
C TRP A 33 13.72 -19.56 -14.29
N ILE A 34 13.44 -18.65 -13.34
CA ILE A 34 12.09 -18.34 -12.89
C ILE A 34 11.91 -16.83 -12.88
N ALA A 35 10.80 -16.36 -13.46
CA ALA A 35 10.44 -14.96 -13.46
C ALA A 35 10.35 -14.41 -12.03
N TRP A 36 10.92 -13.22 -11.79
CA TRP A 36 10.94 -12.57 -10.47
C TRP A 36 9.56 -12.51 -9.81
N LYS A 37 8.53 -12.14 -10.59
CA LYS A 37 7.14 -12.09 -10.13
C LYS A 37 6.62 -13.43 -9.56
N LYS A 38 7.08 -14.57 -10.09
CA LYS A 38 6.71 -15.90 -9.59
C LYS A 38 7.43 -16.22 -8.27
N LEU A 39 8.67 -15.76 -8.10
CA LEU A 39 9.39 -15.86 -6.83
C LEU A 39 8.74 -15.04 -5.71
N CYS A 40 8.07 -13.93 -6.06
CA CYS A 40 7.30 -13.12 -5.11
C CYS A 40 6.02 -13.81 -4.59
N GLY A 41 5.58 -14.90 -5.23
CA GLY A 41 4.47 -15.71 -4.71
C GLY A 41 4.81 -16.36 -3.37
N GLY A 42 3.80 -16.75 -2.60
CA GLY A 42 4.01 -17.51 -1.36
C GLY A 42 4.52 -18.93 -1.64
N LYS A 43 5.10 -19.58 -0.62
CA LYS A 43 5.56 -20.98 -0.72
C LYS A 43 4.44 -21.94 -1.15
N LYS A 44 3.21 -21.71 -0.67
CA LYS A 44 2.02 -22.48 -1.04
C LYS A 44 1.63 -22.34 -2.51
N THR A 45 2.04 -21.25 -3.16
CA THR A 45 1.77 -20.98 -4.59
C THR A 45 3.05 -21.15 -5.43
N SER A 46 3.98 -22.00 -4.97
CA SER A 46 5.25 -22.29 -5.66
C SER A 46 6.18 -21.09 -5.87
N GLY A 47 6.07 -20.06 -5.02
CA GLY A 47 7.03 -18.96 -4.94
C GLY A 47 7.97 -19.08 -3.73
N LEU A 48 8.88 -18.13 -3.57
CA LEU A 48 9.85 -18.09 -2.47
C LEU A 48 9.46 -17.12 -1.36
N GLY A 49 8.36 -16.39 -1.51
CA GLY A 49 7.88 -15.39 -0.56
C GLY A 49 8.62 -14.06 -0.64
N PHE A 50 9.28 -13.76 -1.77
CA PHE A 50 9.82 -12.43 -2.01
C PHE A 50 8.69 -11.40 -2.06
N LYS A 51 9.00 -10.14 -1.74
CA LYS A 51 7.99 -9.08 -1.76
C LYS A 51 7.89 -8.52 -3.16
N ASP A 52 6.69 -8.59 -3.75
CA ASP A 52 6.32 -7.69 -4.84
C ASP A 52 6.31 -6.26 -4.28
N LEU A 53 7.28 -5.46 -4.72
CA LEU A 53 7.51 -4.12 -4.17
C LEU A 53 6.34 -3.18 -4.45
N ARG A 54 5.62 -3.38 -5.55
CA ARG A 54 4.43 -2.59 -5.88
C ARG A 54 3.30 -2.88 -4.92
N THR A 55 2.97 -4.16 -4.75
CA THR A 55 1.92 -4.58 -3.82
C THR A 55 2.29 -4.20 -2.38
N PHE A 56 3.56 -4.35 -2.00
CA PHE A 56 4.05 -3.94 -0.69
C PHE A 56 3.95 -2.42 -0.47
N ASN A 57 4.28 -1.60 -1.46
CA ASN A 57 4.13 -0.13 -1.37
C ASN A 57 2.65 0.27 -1.20
N LEU A 58 1.74 -0.31 -1.99
CA LEU A 58 0.30 -0.06 -1.84
C LEU A 58 -0.22 -0.50 -0.47
N ALA A 59 0.19 -1.66 0.03
CA ALA A 59 -0.18 -2.13 1.36
C ALA A 59 0.32 -1.19 2.48
N MET A 60 1.52 -0.64 2.33
CA MET A 60 2.07 0.34 3.27
C MET A 60 1.31 1.66 3.25
N LEU A 61 0.84 2.11 2.08
CA LEU A 61 -0.01 3.30 1.94
C LEU A 61 -1.40 3.06 2.54
N ALA A 62 -2.01 1.91 2.28
CA ALA A 62 -3.26 1.48 2.91
C ALA A 62 -3.12 1.45 4.45
N LYS A 63 -1.99 0.96 4.97
CA LYS A 63 -1.70 1.00 6.41
C LYS A 63 -1.71 2.43 6.98
N GLN A 64 -1.23 3.43 6.23
CA GLN A 64 -1.32 4.84 6.67
C GLN A 64 -2.77 5.34 6.64
N GLY A 65 -3.53 5.05 5.57
CA GLY A 65 -4.96 5.38 5.49
C GLY A 65 -5.74 4.78 6.66
N TRP A 66 -5.49 3.51 6.98
CA TRP A 66 -6.07 2.83 8.14
C TRP A 66 -5.73 3.52 9.46
N ARG A 67 -4.48 3.95 9.63
CA ARG A 67 -4.05 4.66 10.84
C ARG A 67 -4.78 5.99 11.01
N ILE A 68 -4.99 6.72 9.91
CA ILE A 68 -5.73 7.99 9.90
C ILE A 68 -7.19 7.74 10.30
N PHE A 69 -7.81 6.72 9.71
CA PHE A 69 -9.19 6.33 10.00
C PHE A 69 -9.38 5.87 11.45
N LYS A 70 -8.53 4.96 11.96
CA LYS A 70 -8.68 4.40 13.30
C LYS A 70 -8.27 5.33 14.44
N ASN A 71 -7.40 6.31 14.19
CA ASN A 71 -6.88 7.18 15.24
C ASN A 71 -7.14 8.65 14.87
N PRO A 72 -8.40 9.14 14.98
CA PRO A 72 -8.76 10.48 14.57
C PRO A 72 -8.10 11.58 15.41
N ASN A 73 -7.70 11.25 16.65
CA ASN A 73 -7.11 12.21 17.60
C ASN A 73 -5.61 12.46 17.38
N LEU A 74 -4.92 11.67 16.55
CA LEU A 74 -3.53 11.94 16.22
C LEU A 74 -3.41 13.31 15.54
N LEU A 75 -2.34 14.05 15.84
CA LEU A 75 -2.07 15.34 15.22
C LEU A 75 -2.10 15.25 13.68
N LEU A 76 -1.46 14.23 13.13
CA LEU A 76 -1.47 13.98 11.68
C LEU A 76 -2.89 13.77 11.13
N SER A 77 -3.69 12.93 11.79
CA SER A 77 -5.07 12.66 11.37
C SER A 77 -5.93 13.92 11.40
N ARG A 78 -5.78 14.75 12.45
CA ARG A 78 -6.48 16.03 12.59
C ARG A 78 -6.10 17.02 11.50
N ILE A 79 -4.80 17.15 11.21
CA ILE A 79 -4.30 18.04 10.14
C ILE A 79 -4.80 17.57 8.77
N LEU A 80 -4.73 16.27 8.48
CA LEU A 80 -5.18 15.73 7.20
C LEU A 80 -6.71 15.83 7.04
N LYS A 81 -7.49 15.56 8.10
CA LYS A 81 -8.95 15.78 8.11
C LYS A 81 -9.28 17.24 7.83
N ALA A 82 -8.69 18.16 8.58
CA ALA A 82 -8.92 19.60 8.39
C ALA A 82 -8.58 20.08 6.98
N ARG A 83 -7.51 19.55 6.38
CA ARG A 83 -7.05 19.96 5.05
C ARG A 83 -7.82 19.33 3.89
N TYR A 84 -8.17 18.05 3.98
CA TYR A 84 -8.62 17.26 2.83
C TYR A 84 -10.05 16.73 2.91
N PHE A 85 -10.61 16.57 4.12
CA PHE A 85 -11.97 16.03 4.32
C PHE A 85 -12.59 16.58 5.60
N SER A 86 -12.68 17.92 5.72
CA SER A 86 -13.04 18.60 6.97
C SER A 86 -14.46 18.30 7.45
N ARG A 87 -15.37 17.99 6.52
CA ARG A 87 -16.80 17.76 6.79
C ARG A 87 -17.23 16.29 6.67
N GLY A 88 -16.32 15.39 6.31
CA GLY A 88 -16.64 13.99 6.03
C GLY A 88 -15.75 13.02 6.81
N GLU A 89 -15.90 11.75 6.48
CA GLU A 89 -15.02 10.68 6.97
C GLU A 89 -13.90 10.40 5.97
N PHE A 90 -12.94 9.58 6.39
CA PHE A 90 -11.78 9.24 5.56
C PHE A 90 -12.19 8.63 4.21
N PHE A 91 -13.26 7.84 4.15
CA PHE A 91 -13.74 7.18 2.92
C PHE A 91 -14.49 8.12 1.98
N ASP A 92 -15.00 9.25 2.47
CA ASP A 92 -15.64 10.26 1.62
C ASP A 92 -14.62 11.17 0.92
N ALA A 93 -13.35 11.06 1.31
CA ALA A 93 -12.31 11.97 0.89
C ALA A 93 -11.93 11.73 -0.59
N LYS A 94 -11.87 12.82 -1.36
CA LYS A 94 -11.52 12.81 -2.80
C LYS A 94 -10.22 13.56 -3.06
N VAL A 95 -9.58 13.28 -4.18
CA VAL A 95 -8.40 14.02 -4.63
C VAL A 95 -8.85 15.42 -5.10
N GLY A 96 -8.56 16.44 -4.29
CA GLY A 96 -8.75 17.85 -4.67
C GLY A 96 -7.64 18.39 -5.57
N CYS A 97 -7.84 19.59 -6.13
CA CYS A 97 -6.92 20.22 -7.09
C CYS A 97 -5.50 20.42 -6.53
N ASN A 98 -5.38 20.78 -5.25
CA ASN A 98 -4.09 21.07 -4.58
C ASN A 98 -3.70 20.01 -3.53
N ALA A 99 -3.98 18.74 -3.84
CA ALA A 99 -3.58 17.62 -2.99
C ALA A 99 -2.04 17.45 -2.99
N SER A 100 -1.44 17.30 -1.81
CA SER A 100 -0.02 16.94 -1.73
C SER A 100 0.22 15.55 -2.33
N TYR A 101 1.44 15.30 -2.80
CA TYR A 101 1.78 13.99 -3.37
C TYR A 101 1.59 12.85 -2.35
N THR A 102 1.90 13.10 -1.07
CA THR A 102 1.62 12.18 0.03
C THR A 102 0.13 11.83 0.12
N TRP A 103 -0.74 12.85 0.06
CA TRP A 103 -2.17 12.64 0.18
C TRP A 103 -2.74 11.87 -1.00
N ARG A 104 -2.34 12.23 -2.23
CA ARG A 104 -2.69 11.46 -3.43
C ARG A 104 -2.25 10.00 -3.30
N SER A 105 -1.04 9.77 -2.80
CA SER A 105 -0.51 8.41 -2.60
C SER A 105 -1.32 7.60 -1.58
N ILE A 106 -1.78 8.23 -0.50
CA ILE A 106 -2.62 7.56 0.51
C ILE A 106 -4.01 7.27 -0.06
N LEU A 107 -4.62 8.24 -0.76
CA LEU A 107 -5.93 8.05 -1.41
C LEU A 107 -5.91 6.99 -2.51
N ASP A 108 -4.80 6.85 -3.26
CA ASP A 108 -4.64 5.78 -4.24
C ASP A 108 -4.75 4.36 -3.62
N ALA A 109 -4.53 4.23 -2.31
CA ALA A 109 -4.67 2.98 -1.57
C ALA A 109 -5.98 2.90 -0.73
N GLN A 110 -6.83 3.93 -0.77
CA GLN A 110 -8.13 3.94 -0.10
C GLN A 110 -9.07 2.81 -0.58
N PRO A 111 -9.18 2.49 -1.89
CA PRO A 111 -10.03 1.39 -2.35
C PRO A 111 -9.63 0.02 -1.79
N ILE A 112 -8.34 -0.18 -1.50
CA ILE A 112 -7.83 -1.41 -0.87
C ILE A 112 -8.38 -1.57 0.55
N LEU A 113 -8.54 -0.45 1.27
CA LEU A 113 -9.14 -0.45 2.59
C LEU A 113 -10.64 -0.68 2.53
N GLU A 114 -11.34 -0.04 1.60
CA GLU A 114 -12.79 -0.26 1.39
C GLU A 114 -13.09 -1.72 1.10
N ASP A 115 -12.29 -2.35 0.23
CA ASP A 115 -12.44 -3.77 -0.10
C ASP A 115 -12.03 -4.70 1.05
N GLY A 116 -11.12 -4.28 1.93
CA GLY A 116 -10.59 -5.10 3.04
C GLY A 116 -11.33 -4.95 4.37
N ILE A 117 -12.02 -3.84 4.60
CA ILE A 117 -12.68 -3.56 5.87
C ILE A 117 -14.01 -4.31 5.92
N ARG A 118 -14.29 -4.92 7.08
CA ARG A 118 -15.55 -5.59 7.36
C ARG A 118 -16.12 -5.03 8.66
N TRP A 119 -17.43 -4.84 8.67
CA TRP A 119 -18.17 -4.56 9.89
C TRP A 119 -18.32 -5.86 10.67
N HIS A 120 -18.03 -5.81 11.97
CA HIS A 120 -18.30 -6.90 12.89
C HIS A 120 -19.28 -6.40 13.94
N ILE A 121 -20.45 -7.03 14.00
CA ILE A 121 -21.48 -6.68 14.97
C ILE A 121 -21.02 -7.17 16.35
N GLY A 122 -20.98 -6.25 17.32
CA GLY A 122 -20.72 -6.57 18.72
C GLY A 122 -22.02 -6.89 19.46
N ASP A 123 -22.35 -6.07 20.45
CA ASP A 123 -23.57 -6.19 21.27
C ASP A 123 -24.83 -5.61 20.60
N GLY A 124 -24.70 -5.07 19.38
CA GLY A 124 -25.80 -4.51 18.59
C GLY A 124 -26.32 -3.14 19.04
N ARG A 125 -25.83 -2.57 20.15
CA ARG A 125 -26.40 -1.34 20.73
C ARG A 125 -26.07 -0.07 19.92
N SER A 126 -25.00 -0.11 19.14
CA SER A 126 -24.53 1.00 18.30
C SER A 126 -24.86 0.83 16.81
N VAL A 127 -25.59 -0.22 16.45
CA VAL A 127 -26.03 -0.48 15.07
C VAL A 127 -27.38 0.19 14.86
N GLN A 128 -27.45 1.17 13.96
CA GLN A 128 -28.73 1.69 13.48
C GLN A 128 -29.24 0.75 12.39
N VAL A 129 -30.43 0.18 12.62
CA VAL A 129 -31.17 -0.69 11.69
C VAL A 129 -32.07 0.15 10.81
#